data_AF-A0A1C6SNQ7-F1
#
_entry.id   AF-A0A1C6SNQ7-F1
#
_cell.length_a   1.000
_cell.length_b   1.000
_cell.length_c   1.000
_cell.angle_alpha   90.00
_cell.angle_beta   90.00
_cell.angle_gamma   90.00
#
_symmetry.space_group_name_H-M   'P 1'
#
loop_
_entity.id
_entity.type
_entity.pdbx_description
1 polymer ?
#
loop_
_entity_poly.entity_id
_entity_poly.type
_entity_poly.pdbx_seq_one_letter_code
_entity_poly.pdbx_strand_id
1 'polypeptide(L)'
;MSELFSGARRAQLDNRDLARVAVVAQCLDNQWVTEDLLTEIIKRRRSYRDVERQRQRDARAEYLRSILNAEQVVINRAYFFNNPVVHRDFVSTGPQREAFRDLLDEGVIVPFLLRERNPSEEPQFGVDSAGWPAWLRVLDEVDSVRCLRLSWDDDENERLTQRCMYAEFRRFLVDMAVFDLPQLERDLGLRDEDRPGLKRRLREINNWAVDVEQVTRNSFYQEFLVEPGTNPADGIFRTDPLVAELKQLVDLRYNTTLPDAVDRYPLTPADSLRRTAMQEYRRPEQVRRGLDDLLEVVQTLRPQVFDLAQLPLRLDLTGLELHHVRQARQTEEWRDYVAALQALLDEPLDFVDRSQRLYDRYVALAGRLAEIVGERRQERMNVWDPAIRVTVEVSGAVLSVVFDGHPRLEVVGEVPTEVVARAATAVLRFAVVGRDERRAARELSTGIDVMRVRLQRAGEDWRELVRRLREMGFPITDGDADRDGEPNIDRAQGEDGDQ
;
A
#
# COMPACT_ATOMS: atom_id res chain seq x y z
N MET A 1 44.89 -9.20 9.86
CA MET A 1 43.96 -10.16 10.48
C MET A 1 42.55 -9.92 9.91
N SER A 2 42.35 -10.19 8.62
CA SER A 2 41.13 -9.79 7.87
C SER A 2 40.51 -10.95 7.08
N GLU A 3 40.86 -12.20 7.40
CA GLU A 3 40.36 -13.38 6.69
C GLU A 3 40.04 -14.48 7.70
N LEU A 4 39.00 -14.31 8.52
CA LEU A 4 38.45 -15.38 9.37
C LEU A 4 36.97 -15.13 9.72
N PHE A 5 36.19 -14.63 8.76
CA PHE A 5 34.74 -14.79 8.78
C PHE A 5 34.36 -15.60 7.55
N SER A 6 34.14 -16.90 7.76
CA SER A 6 33.42 -17.75 6.81
C SER A 6 31.95 -17.34 6.83
N GLY A 7 31.66 -16.12 6.37
CA GLY A 7 30.29 -15.61 6.31
C GLY A 7 29.44 -16.44 5.34
N ALA A 8 28.12 -16.46 5.57
CA ALA A 8 27.15 -17.08 4.69
C ALA A 8 27.47 -16.87 3.20
N ARG A 9 27.25 -17.91 2.38
CA ARG A 9 27.44 -17.77 0.93
C ARG A 9 26.41 -16.78 0.40
N ARG A 10 26.88 -15.65 -0.13
CA ARG A 10 26.03 -14.62 -0.73
C ARG A 10 25.49 -15.09 -2.08
N ALA A 11 24.16 -15.17 -2.18
CA ALA A 11 23.48 -15.24 -3.46
C ALA A 11 23.15 -13.81 -3.92
N GLN A 12 23.60 -13.45 -5.12
CA GLN A 12 23.35 -12.15 -5.74
C GLN A 12 22.03 -12.22 -6.50
N LEU A 13 21.08 -11.35 -6.16
CA LEU A 13 19.84 -11.18 -6.91
C LEU A 13 19.84 -9.83 -7.62
N ASP A 14 19.32 -9.81 -8.84
CA ASP A 14 18.75 -8.62 -9.46
C ASP A 14 17.22 -8.68 -9.45
N ASN A 15 16.56 -7.67 -10.02
CA ASN A 15 15.11 -7.58 -10.04
C ASN A 15 14.41 -8.74 -10.77
N ARG A 16 15.08 -9.41 -11.72
CA ARG A 16 14.53 -10.54 -12.48
C ARG A 16 14.56 -11.84 -11.69
N ASP A 17 15.43 -11.92 -10.68
CA ASP A 17 15.54 -13.10 -9.81
C ASP A 17 14.52 -13.10 -8.66
N LEU A 18 13.84 -11.98 -8.43
CA LEU A 18 12.79 -11.89 -7.40
C LEU A 18 11.56 -12.69 -7.82
N ALA A 19 10.91 -13.31 -6.83
CA ALA A 19 9.62 -13.99 -6.97
C ALA A 19 8.56 -13.05 -7.58
N ARG A 20 7.51 -13.66 -8.15
CA ARG A 20 6.41 -12.92 -8.78
C ARG A 20 5.71 -12.03 -7.76
N VAL A 21 5.44 -12.56 -6.56
CA VAL A 21 4.87 -11.81 -5.45
C VAL A 21 5.98 -11.42 -4.48
N ALA A 22 6.89 -10.55 -4.90
CA ALA A 22 7.83 -9.90 -4.00
C ALA A 22 7.33 -8.50 -3.63
N VAL A 23 7.47 -8.13 -2.36
CA VAL A 23 7.01 -6.84 -1.83
C VAL A 23 8.11 -6.09 -1.09
N VAL A 24 7.99 -4.77 -1.01
CA VAL A 24 8.80 -3.94 -0.10
C VAL A 24 7.94 -3.52 1.09
N ALA A 25 8.42 -3.81 2.31
CA ALA A 25 7.69 -3.51 3.55
C ALA A 25 7.83 -2.04 3.95
N GLN A 26 6.84 -1.20 3.57
CA GLN A 26 6.86 0.24 3.83
C GLN A 26 6.81 0.58 5.32
N CYS A 27 6.17 -0.26 6.14
CA CYS A 27 5.99 -0.05 7.57
C CYS A 27 7.30 -0.03 8.39
N LEU A 28 8.42 -0.47 7.80
CA LEU A 28 9.72 -0.48 8.47
C LEU A 28 10.48 0.84 8.35
N ASP A 29 9.95 1.78 7.56
CA ASP A 29 10.42 3.15 7.50
C ASP A 29 10.33 3.81 8.88
N ASN A 30 11.44 4.43 9.31
CA ASN A 30 11.55 5.03 10.62
C ASN A 30 10.68 6.29 10.80
N GLN A 31 10.16 6.85 9.70
CA GLN A 31 9.24 8.00 9.71
C GLN A 31 7.78 7.59 9.46
N TRP A 32 7.48 6.29 9.28
CA TRP A 32 6.12 5.83 9.07
C TRP A 32 5.30 5.82 10.36
N VAL A 33 4.07 6.33 10.28
CA VAL A 33 3.04 6.30 11.32
C VAL A 33 1.68 6.12 10.65
N THR A 34 0.72 5.55 11.39
CA THR A 34 -0.69 5.48 10.98
C THR A 34 -1.30 6.89 10.92
N GLU A 35 -2.35 7.08 10.12
CA GLU A 35 -3.03 8.35 9.93
C GLU A 35 -3.62 8.88 11.24
N ASP A 36 -4.26 8.00 12.02
CA ASP A 36 -4.79 8.32 13.34
C ASP A 36 -3.67 8.80 14.29
N LEU A 37 -2.53 8.10 14.27
CA LEU A 37 -1.40 8.45 15.13
C LEU A 37 -0.74 9.74 14.67
N LEU A 38 -0.62 9.98 13.36
CA LEU A 38 -0.11 11.24 12.81
C LEU A 38 -0.98 12.42 13.25
N THR A 39 -2.30 12.25 13.17
CA THR A 39 -3.27 13.23 13.66
C THR A 39 -3.08 13.51 15.15
N GLU A 40 -2.87 12.48 15.97
CA GLU A 40 -2.57 12.65 17.40
C GLU A 40 -1.25 13.38 17.63
N ILE A 41 -0.19 12.99 16.92
CA ILE A 41 1.15 13.59 17.00
C ILE A 41 1.06 15.10 16.74
N ILE A 42 0.41 15.51 15.65
CA ILE A 42 0.28 16.93 15.27
C ILE A 42 -0.60 17.67 16.29
N LYS A 43 -1.80 17.17 16.60
CA LYS A 43 -2.75 17.86 17.49
C LYS A 43 -2.21 18.01 18.91
N ARG A 44 -1.46 17.01 19.41
CA ARG A 44 -0.92 17.00 20.77
C ARG A 44 0.55 17.43 20.83
N ARG A 45 1.15 17.82 19.71
CA ARG A 45 2.58 18.18 19.59
C ARG A 45 3.51 17.15 20.21
N ARG A 46 3.22 15.87 19.96
CA ARG A 46 4.06 14.75 20.40
C ARG A 46 5.18 14.51 19.40
N SER A 47 6.26 13.93 19.88
CA SER A 47 7.36 13.41 19.05
C SER A 47 7.11 11.94 18.72
N TYR A 48 7.92 11.39 17.81
CA TYR A 48 7.96 9.95 17.56
C TYR A 48 8.30 9.13 18.81
N ARG A 49 9.13 9.68 19.72
CA ARG A 49 9.49 9.00 20.98
C ARG A 49 8.29 8.86 21.91
N ASP A 50 7.42 9.86 21.95
CA ASP A 50 6.24 9.85 22.83
C ASP A 50 5.20 8.79 22.42
N VAL A 51 5.20 8.39 21.15
CA VAL A 51 4.27 7.41 20.58
C VAL A 51 4.95 6.10 20.15
N GLU A 52 6.23 5.92 20.48
CA GLU A 52 7.07 4.82 20.00
C GLU A 52 6.43 3.44 20.20
N ARG A 53 5.84 3.21 21.36
CA ARG A 53 5.19 1.94 21.69
C ARG A 53 4.06 1.59 20.72
N GLN A 54 3.24 2.58 20.37
CA GLN A 54 2.13 2.37 19.43
C GLN A 54 2.68 2.20 18.01
N ARG A 55 3.64 3.05 17.60
CA ARG A 55 4.29 2.96 16.29
C ARG A 55 4.94 1.59 16.05
N GLN A 56 5.66 1.05 17.03
CA GLN A 56 6.26 -0.28 16.94
C GLN A 56 5.21 -1.39 16.88
N ARG A 57 4.09 -1.24 17.58
CA ARG A 57 2.99 -2.22 17.52
C ARG A 57 2.38 -2.28 16.13
N ASP A 58 2.11 -1.11 15.54
CA ASP A 58 1.49 -1.00 14.21
C ASP A 58 2.47 -1.47 13.12
N ALA A 59 3.72 -1.03 13.20
CA ALA A 59 4.77 -1.45 12.27
C ALA A 59 5.03 -2.96 12.35
N ARG A 60 4.89 -3.55 13.55
CA ARG A 60 5.03 -4.99 13.72
C ARG A 60 3.92 -5.78 13.04
N ALA A 61 2.67 -5.35 13.20
CA ALA A 61 1.55 -6.02 12.54
C ALA A 61 1.79 -6.02 11.01
N GLU A 62 2.11 -4.84 10.45
CA GLU A 62 2.34 -4.68 9.02
C GLU A 62 3.58 -5.43 8.51
N TYR A 63 4.64 -5.53 9.32
CA TYR A 63 5.82 -6.32 8.99
C TYR A 63 5.49 -7.82 8.89
N LEU A 64 4.74 -8.36 9.87
CA LEU A 64 4.29 -9.75 9.83
C LEU A 64 3.31 -10.00 8.66
N ARG A 65 2.44 -9.03 8.38
CA ARG A 65 1.55 -9.07 7.20
C ARG A 65 2.34 -9.15 5.91
N SER A 66 3.45 -8.41 5.81
CA SER A 66 4.34 -8.46 4.64
C SER A 66 4.90 -9.85 4.41
N ILE A 67 5.36 -10.51 5.46
CA ILE A 67 5.92 -11.86 5.36
C ILE A 67 4.82 -12.88 5.09
N LEU A 68 3.61 -12.69 5.60
CA LEU A 68 2.50 -13.61 5.36
C LEU A 68 1.98 -13.51 3.91
N ASN A 69 1.81 -12.29 3.40
CA ASN A 69 1.06 -12.05 2.17
C ASN A 69 1.89 -12.11 0.88
N ALA A 70 3.22 -12.27 0.96
CA ALA A 70 4.14 -12.25 -0.18
C ALA A 70 5.06 -13.46 -0.20
N GLU A 71 5.55 -13.86 -1.38
CA GLU A 71 6.58 -14.90 -1.50
C GLU A 71 7.92 -14.42 -0.93
N GLN A 72 8.26 -13.16 -1.19
CA GLN A 72 9.47 -12.50 -0.70
C GLN A 72 9.16 -11.11 -0.16
N VAL A 73 9.90 -10.71 0.87
CA VAL A 73 9.88 -9.36 1.45
C VAL A 73 11.27 -8.76 1.35
N VAL A 74 11.38 -7.71 0.56
CA VAL A 74 12.58 -6.90 0.42
C VAL A 74 12.62 -5.88 1.55
N ILE A 75 13.74 -5.85 2.27
CA ILE A 75 13.95 -4.97 3.43
C ILE A 75 15.27 -4.24 3.25
N ASN A 76 15.27 -2.91 3.42
CA ASN A 76 16.50 -2.14 3.43
C ASN A 76 17.45 -2.68 4.51
N ARG A 77 18.70 -2.96 4.14
CA ARG A 77 19.72 -3.52 5.04
C ARG A 77 19.80 -2.81 6.39
N ALA A 78 19.68 -1.47 6.40
CA ALA A 78 19.76 -0.66 7.61
C ALA A 78 18.69 -1.03 8.65
N TYR A 79 17.51 -1.47 8.21
CA TYR A 79 16.41 -1.81 9.11
C TYR A 79 16.65 -3.10 9.88
N PHE A 80 17.49 -4.01 9.39
CA PHE A 80 17.81 -5.22 10.15
C PHE A 80 18.43 -4.91 11.49
N PHE A 81 19.27 -3.88 11.60
CA PHE A 81 19.95 -3.57 12.85
C PHE A 81 19.50 -2.26 13.50
N ASN A 82 18.79 -1.37 12.80
CA ASN A 82 18.30 -0.12 13.40
C ASN A 82 16.78 -0.08 13.67
N ASN A 83 16.02 -1.09 13.23
CA ASN A 83 14.58 -1.14 13.49
C ASN A 83 14.26 -2.22 14.56
N PRO A 84 13.78 -1.83 15.77
CA PRO A 84 13.45 -2.78 16.83
C PRO A 84 12.31 -3.72 16.50
N VAL A 85 11.48 -3.40 15.51
CA VAL A 85 10.44 -4.30 15.00
C VAL A 85 11.05 -5.53 14.31
N VAL A 86 12.24 -5.38 13.71
CA VAL A 86 12.95 -6.43 12.96
C VAL A 86 13.96 -7.13 13.87
N HIS A 87 14.93 -6.41 14.44
CA HIS A 87 16.02 -7.08 15.18
C HIS A 87 15.58 -7.84 16.42
N ARG A 88 14.42 -7.51 17.00
CA ARG A 88 13.85 -8.29 18.11
C ARG A 88 13.64 -9.77 17.77
N ASP A 89 13.47 -10.11 16.49
CA ASP A 89 13.24 -11.50 16.08
C ASP A 89 14.50 -12.35 16.16
N PHE A 90 15.68 -11.75 16.28
CA PHE A 90 16.94 -12.50 16.26
C PHE A 90 17.99 -12.05 17.29
N VAL A 91 17.74 -10.95 18.00
CA VAL A 91 18.60 -10.52 19.13
C VAL A 91 18.63 -11.57 20.24
N SER A 92 17.47 -12.14 20.57
CA SER A 92 17.34 -13.20 21.59
C SER A 92 17.28 -14.58 20.95
N THR A 93 17.75 -15.60 21.65
CA THR A 93 17.55 -17.00 21.26
C THR A 93 16.09 -17.42 21.48
N GLY A 94 15.61 -18.38 20.68
CA GLY A 94 14.26 -18.92 20.77
C GLY A 94 13.59 -19.10 19.41
N PRO A 95 12.30 -19.46 19.39
CA PRO A 95 11.57 -19.81 18.16
C PRO A 95 11.57 -18.70 17.10
N GLN A 96 11.62 -17.43 17.52
CA GLN A 96 11.68 -16.30 16.58
C GLN A 96 12.97 -16.25 15.79
N ARG A 97 14.10 -16.54 16.44
CA ARG A 97 15.40 -16.50 15.80
C ARG A 97 15.55 -17.64 14.80
N GLU A 98 15.07 -18.82 15.17
CA GLU A 98 14.99 -19.97 14.27
C GLU A 98 14.13 -19.63 13.05
N ALA A 99 12.91 -19.11 13.28
CA ALA A 99 12.04 -18.69 12.18
C ALA A 99 12.67 -17.60 11.30
N PHE A 100 13.33 -16.61 11.89
CA PHE A 100 14.02 -15.55 11.15
C PHE A 100 15.16 -16.10 10.30
N ARG A 101 16.00 -16.97 10.89
CA ARG A 101 17.11 -17.65 10.20
C ARG A 101 16.59 -18.44 9.00
N ASP A 102 15.54 -19.23 9.20
CA ASP A 102 14.97 -20.06 8.13
C ASP A 102 14.37 -19.19 7.02
N LEU A 103 13.65 -18.10 7.36
CA LEU A 103 13.12 -17.16 6.36
C LEU A 103 14.23 -16.43 5.58
N LEU A 104 15.37 -16.15 6.21
CA LEU A 104 16.52 -15.53 5.56
C LEU A 104 17.22 -16.52 4.60
N ASP A 105 17.45 -17.75 5.06
CA ASP A 105 18.13 -18.79 4.27
C ASP A 105 17.27 -19.28 3.08
N GLU A 106 15.96 -19.39 3.27
CA GLU A 106 15.00 -19.69 2.20
C GLU A 106 14.86 -18.54 1.17
N GLY A 107 15.41 -17.37 1.49
CA GLY A 107 15.30 -16.16 0.68
C GLY A 107 13.91 -15.55 0.67
N VAL A 108 13.10 -15.79 1.71
CA VAL A 108 11.83 -15.10 1.92
C VAL A 108 12.10 -13.67 2.37
N ILE A 109 13.03 -13.48 3.30
CA ILE A 109 13.52 -12.15 3.69
C ILE A 109 14.74 -11.84 2.84
N VAL A 110 14.68 -10.75 2.07
CA VAL A 110 15.73 -10.36 1.12
C VAL A 110 16.30 -8.99 1.50
N PRO A 111 17.53 -8.91 2.01
CA PRO A 111 18.19 -7.63 2.23
C PRO A 111 18.44 -6.88 0.91
N PHE A 112 17.97 -5.64 0.84
CA PHE A 112 18.35 -4.69 -0.21
C PHE A 112 19.60 -3.92 0.21
N LEU A 113 20.65 -3.98 -0.61
CA LEU A 113 21.91 -3.27 -0.43
C LEU A 113 21.90 -2.05 -1.36
N LEU A 114 21.93 -0.85 -0.80
CA LEU A 114 21.82 0.39 -1.59
C LEU A 114 23.15 0.69 -2.29
N ARG A 115 24.23 0.72 -1.51
CA ARG A 115 25.60 0.95 -2.00
C ARG A 115 26.55 -0.16 -1.56
N GLU A 116 26.15 -0.90 -0.55
CA GLU A 116 26.97 -1.94 0.05
C GLU A 116 27.11 -3.14 -0.90
N ARG A 117 28.28 -3.77 -0.85
CA ARG A 117 28.49 -5.05 -1.55
C ARG A 117 28.09 -6.23 -0.67
N ASN A 118 28.13 -6.10 0.65
CA ASN A 118 27.86 -7.21 1.56
C ASN A 118 26.85 -6.82 2.67
N PRO A 119 25.90 -7.69 3.04
CA PRO A 119 25.04 -7.45 4.20
C PRO A 119 25.79 -7.19 5.51
N SER A 120 27.02 -7.70 5.68
CA SER A 120 27.90 -7.51 6.83
C SER A 120 28.83 -6.28 6.75
N GLU A 121 28.74 -5.48 5.68
CA GLU A 121 29.57 -4.29 5.51
C GLU A 121 29.28 -3.24 6.59
N GLU A 122 30.29 -2.70 7.25
CA GLU A 122 30.09 -1.80 8.38
C GLU A 122 29.35 -0.50 7.94
N PRO A 123 28.23 -0.14 8.59
CA PRO A 123 27.49 1.08 8.26
C PRO A 123 28.29 2.35 8.58
N GLN A 124 28.19 3.36 7.72
CA GLN A 124 28.84 4.67 7.94
C GLN A 124 27.99 5.64 8.80
N PHE A 125 27.03 5.11 9.56
CA PHE A 125 26.09 5.86 10.38
C PHE A 125 25.86 5.12 11.71
N GLY A 126 25.23 5.80 12.68
CA GLY A 126 24.96 5.22 13.99
C GLY A 126 24.11 3.94 13.90
N VAL A 127 24.55 2.90 14.61
CA VAL A 127 23.85 1.60 14.69
C VAL A 127 23.29 1.35 16.09
N ASP A 128 22.21 0.60 16.19
CA ASP A 128 21.75 0.07 17.47
C ASP A 128 22.80 -0.88 18.07
N SER A 129 23.08 -0.72 19.37
CA SER A 129 24.14 -1.44 20.07
C SER A 129 23.86 -2.93 20.25
N ALA A 130 22.58 -3.34 20.23
CA ALA A 130 22.18 -4.74 20.25
C ALA A 130 21.93 -5.28 18.84
N GLY A 131 21.36 -4.46 17.94
CA GLY A 131 20.96 -4.84 16.60
C GLY A 131 22.12 -5.25 15.68
N TRP A 132 23.18 -4.44 15.58
CA TRP A 132 24.28 -4.73 14.65
C TRP A 132 25.07 -6.01 15.01
N PRO A 133 25.48 -6.22 16.28
CA PRO A 133 26.13 -7.48 16.66
C PRO A 133 25.21 -8.70 16.47
N ALA A 134 23.90 -8.56 16.70
CA ALA A 134 22.95 -9.65 16.48
C ALA A 134 22.80 -9.99 15.00
N TRP A 135 22.79 -8.97 14.13
CA TRP A 135 22.72 -9.16 12.68
C TRP A 135 23.93 -9.95 12.17
N LEU A 136 25.14 -9.57 12.56
CA LEU A 136 26.36 -10.30 12.20
C LEU A 136 26.30 -11.77 12.66
N ARG A 137 25.84 -12.05 13.88
CA ARG A 137 25.70 -13.43 14.37
C ARG A 137 24.71 -14.25 13.53
N VAL A 138 23.59 -13.66 13.12
CA VAL A 138 22.61 -14.38 12.29
C VAL A 138 23.17 -14.65 10.89
N LEU A 139 23.92 -13.71 10.32
CA LEU A 139 24.62 -13.93 9.05
C LEU A 139 25.65 -15.06 9.12
N ASP A 140 26.23 -15.34 10.29
CA ASP A 140 27.13 -16.49 10.51
C ASP A 140 26.36 -17.80 10.74
N GLU A 141 25.07 -17.75 11.06
CA GLU A 141 24.21 -18.91 11.36
C GLU A 141 23.44 -19.46 10.16
N VAL A 142 23.36 -18.71 9.06
CA VAL A 142 22.68 -19.10 7.81
C VAL A 142 23.68 -19.62 6.79
N ASP A 143 23.28 -20.61 5.99
CA ASP A 143 24.13 -21.17 4.95
C ASP A 143 24.29 -20.20 3.77
N SER A 144 23.20 -19.50 3.42
CA SER A 144 23.20 -18.52 2.35
C SER A 144 22.31 -17.31 2.63
N VAL A 145 22.69 -16.15 2.09
CA VAL A 145 21.85 -14.95 2.13
C VAL A 145 21.68 -14.43 0.72
N ARG A 146 20.42 -14.35 0.29
CA ARG A 146 20.06 -13.73 -1.00
C ARG A 146 19.92 -12.24 -0.81
N CYS A 147 20.79 -11.47 -1.44
CA CYS A 147 20.78 -10.00 -1.36
C CYS A 147 20.35 -9.41 -2.70
N LEU A 148 19.61 -8.30 -2.65
CA LEU A 148 19.17 -7.57 -3.83
C LEU A 148 19.97 -6.28 -3.98
N ARG A 149 20.38 -5.98 -5.22
CA ARG A 149 20.87 -4.66 -5.65
C ARG A 149 20.17 -4.27 -6.95
N LEU A 150 20.14 -2.97 -7.27
CA LEU A 150 19.70 -2.53 -8.60
C LEU A 150 20.68 -3.00 -9.69
N SER A 151 21.97 -3.03 -9.36
CA SER A 151 23.01 -3.69 -10.14
C SER A 151 24.14 -4.17 -9.21
N TRP A 152 24.82 -5.24 -9.60
CA TRP A 152 26.04 -5.70 -8.92
C TRP A 152 27.32 -5.04 -9.47
N ASP A 153 27.20 -4.31 -10.58
CA ASP A 153 28.20 -3.33 -11.02
C ASP A 153 27.96 -1.99 -10.30
N ASP A 154 28.98 -1.46 -9.63
CA ASP A 154 28.81 -0.32 -8.72
C ASP A 154 28.49 0.99 -9.46
N ASP A 155 29.07 1.22 -10.64
CA ASP A 155 28.82 2.42 -11.44
C ASP A 155 27.39 2.40 -11.98
N GLU A 156 26.95 1.26 -12.51
CA GLU A 156 25.57 1.07 -12.95
C GLU A 156 24.59 1.17 -11.77
N ASN A 157 24.94 0.62 -10.59
CA ASN A 157 24.09 0.68 -9.40
C ASN A 157 23.90 2.12 -8.91
N GLU A 158 24.96 2.94 -8.88
CA GLU A 158 24.84 4.35 -8.54
C GLU A 158 23.99 5.08 -9.60
N ARG A 159 24.20 4.83 -10.89
CA ARG A 159 23.39 5.41 -11.97
C ARG A 159 21.91 5.06 -11.85
N LEU A 160 21.58 3.79 -11.58
CA LEU A 160 20.20 3.33 -11.37
C LEU A 160 19.60 3.91 -10.10
N THR A 161 20.36 4.00 -9.01
CA THR A 161 19.90 4.62 -7.76
C THR A 161 19.55 6.09 -7.98
N GLN A 162 20.41 6.85 -8.66
CA GLN A 162 20.17 8.25 -8.98
C GLN A 162 18.92 8.41 -9.86
N ARG A 163 18.81 7.61 -10.92
CA ARG A 163 17.72 7.71 -11.90
C ARG A 163 16.38 7.21 -11.37
N CYS A 164 16.35 5.99 -10.85
CA CYS A 164 15.11 5.29 -10.51
C CYS A 164 14.63 5.64 -9.09
N MET A 165 15.51 6.15 -8.22
CA MET A 165 15.12 6.51 -6.86
C MET A 165 15.09 8.02 -6.61
N TYR A 166 16.24 8.69 -6.67
CA TYR A 166 16.33 10.10 -6.27
C TYR A 166 15.66 11.04 -7.28
N ALA A 167 15.89 10.84 -8.58
CA ALA A 167 15.29 11.68 -9.61
C ALA A 167 13.77 11.52 -9.68
N GLU A 168 13.23 10.31 -9.49
CA GLU A 168 11.78 10.07 -9.47
C GLU A 168 11.09 10.72 -8.27
N PHE A 169 11.72 10.73 -7.08
CA PHE A 169 11.21 11.47 -5.93
C PHE A 169 11.16 12.99 -6.20
N ARG A 170 12.22 13.56 -6.77
CA ARG A 170 12.24 14.97 -7.18
C ARG A 170 11.17 15.28 -8.22
N ARG A 171 11.07 14.44 -9.27
CA ARG A 171 10.09 14.58 -10.34
C ARG A 171 8.66 14.60 -9.79
N PHE A 172 8.34 13.72 -8.85
CA PHE A 172 7.04 13.70 -8.18
C PHE A 172 6.71 15.06 -7.55
N LEU A 173 7.62 15.64 -6.77
CA LEU A 173 7.39 16.93 -6.10
C LEU A 173 7.20 18.08 -7.10
N VAL A 174 7.88 18.03 -8.24
CA VAL A 174 7.65 18.96 -9.36
C VAL A 174 6.26 18.72 -9.98
N ASP A 175 5.87 17.48 -10.23
CA ASP A 175 4.60 17.15 -10.87
C ASP A 175 3.36 17.44 -9.98
N MET A 176 3.51 17.55 -8.66
CA MET A 176 2.38 17.80 -7.73
C MET A 176 1.54 19.03 -8.11
N ALA A 177 2.15 20.07 -8.69
CA ALA A 177 1.45 21.30 -9.07
C ALA A 177 0.39 21.12 -10.18
N VAL A 178 0.43 20.01 -10.93
CA VAL A 178 -0.51 19.70 -12.02
C VAL A 178 -1.49 18.58 -11.69
N PHE A 179 -1.55 18.14 -10.43
CA PHE A 179 -2.50 17.12 -9.99
C PHE A 179 -3.96 17.61 -10.14
N ASP A 180 -4.87 16.66 -10.35
CA ASP A 180 -6.30 16.88 -10.26
C ASP A 180 -6.67 17.12 -8.79
N LEU A 181 -6.90 18.39 -8.47
CA LEU A 181 -7.20 18.83 -7.11
C LEU A 181 -8.51 18.25 -6.56
N PRO A 182 -9.64 18.23 -7.30
CA PRO A 182 -10.86 17.57 -6.83
C PRO A 182 -10.67 16.11 -6.43
N GLN A 183 -9.87 15.36 -7.20
CA GLN A 183 -9.56 13.98 -6.83
C GLN A 183 -8.65 13.92 -5.61
N LEU A 184 -7.57 14.71 -5.59
CA LEU A 184 -6.62 14.71 -4.49
C LEU A 184 -7.29 15.10 -3.16
N GLU A 185 -8.26 16.00 -3.17
CA GLU A 185 -9.05 16.36 -2.00
C GLU A 185 -9.84 15.17 -1.46
N ARG A 186 -10.46 14.37 -2.33
CA ARG A 186 -11.15 13.16 -1.91
C ARG A 186 -10.19 12.12 -1.35
N ASP A 187 -9.06 11.92 -2.03
CA ASP A 187 -8.03 10.96 -1.60
C ASP A 187 -7.43 11.35 -0.23
N LEU A 188 -7.38 12.65 0.10
CA LEU A 188 -6.85 13.19 1.36
C LEU A 188 -7.93 13.48 2.42
N GLY A 189 -9.22 13.24 2.14
CA GLY A 189 -10.31 13.56 3.05
C GLY A 189 -10.50 15.06 3.33
N LEU A 190 -10.13 15.93 2.38
CA LEU A 190 -10.23 17.39 2.50
C LEU A 190 -11.61 17.92 2.08
N ARG A 191 -11.98 19.08 2.62
CA ARG A 191 -13.23 19.77 2.24
C ARG A 191 -12.97 20.69 1.04
N ASP A 192 -14.03 20.98 0.26
CA ASP A 192 -13.92 21.86 -0.92
C ASP A 192 -13.33 23.25 -0.60
N GLU A 193 -13.53 23.75 0.62
CA GLU A 193 -12.97 25.03 1.08
C GLU A 193 -11.43 25.01 1.24
N ASP A 194 -10.83 23.83 1.41
CA ASP A 194 -9.38 23.65 1.58
C ASP A 194 -8.64 23.69 0.22
N ARG A 195 -9.36 23.54 -0.91
CA ARG A 195 -8.84 23.51 -2.29
C ARG A 195 -7.88 24.65 -2.63
N PRO A 196 -8.19 25.94 -2.36
CA PRO A 196 -7.27 27.03 -2.71
C PRO A 196 -5.97 26.98 -1.89
N GLY A 197 -6.04 26.52 -0.64
CA GLY A 197 -4.89 26.31 0.23
C GLY A 197 -3.99 25.20 -0.28
N LEU A 198 -4.58 24.06 -0.64
CA LEU A 198 -3.88 22.92 -1.23
C LEU A 198 -3.15 23.33 -2.51
N LYS A 199 -3.86 23.96 -3.46
CA LYS A 199 -3.28 24.43 -4.73
C LYS A 199 -2.06 25.33 -4.53
N ARG A 200 -2.12 26.24 -3.55
CA ARG A 200 -1.01 27.14 -3.23
C ARG A 200 0.18 26.36 -2.67
N ARG A 201 -0.05 25.46 -1.70
CA ARG A 201 1.03 24.63 -1.14
C ARG A 201 1.71 23.75 -2.17
N LEU A 202 0.96 23.11 -3.07
CA LEU A 202 1.56 22.28 -4.13
C LEU A 202 2.45 23.09 -5.09
N ARG A 203 2.10 24.36 -5.35
CA ARG A 203 2.95 25.27 -6.16
C ARG A 203 4.22 25.69 -5.42
N GLU A 204 4.12 25.96 -4.12
CA GLU A 204 5.29 26.29 -3.29
C GLU A 204 6.29 25.12 -3.26
N ILE A 205 5.77 23.89 -3.10
CA ILE A 205 6.58 22.66 -3.16
C ILE A 205 7.25 22.50 -4.52
N ASN A 206 6.51 22.70 -5.61
CA ASN A 206 7.08 22.64 -6.96
C ASN A 206 8.22 23.64 -7.14
N ASN A 207 8.02 24.91 -6.80
CA ASN A 207 9.06 25.94 -6.91
C ASN A 207 10.30 25.58 -6.10
N TRP A 208 10.11 25.14 -4.84
CA TRP A 208 11.21 24.70 -3.99
C TRP A 208 11.97 23.50 -4.60
N ALA A 209 11.26 22.50 -5.13
CA ALA A 209 11.89 21.31 -5.72
C ALA A 209 12.65 21.61 -7.03
N VAL A 210 12.26 22.67 -7.75
CA VAL A 210 12.99 23.19 -8.91
C VAL A 210 14.28 23.89 -8.46
N ASP A 211 14.20 24.73 -7.43
CA ASP A 211 15.31 25.60 -7.00
C ASP A 211 16.40 24.86 -6.19
N VAL A 212 16.04 23.79 -5.46
CA VAL A 212 16.97 23.07 -4.61
C VAL A 212 17.83 22.07 -5.41
N GLU A 213 19.14 22.09 -5.14
CA GLU A 213 20.13 21.23 -5.81
C GLU A 213 19.93 19.74 -5.49
N GLN A 214 19.67 19.40 -4.23
CA GLN A 214 19.41 18.03 -3.77
C GLN A 214 18.10 17.93 -2.99
N VAL A 215 17.11 17.31 -3.61
CA VAL A 215 15.80 17.08 -3.01
C VAL A 215 15.78 15.70 -2.37
N THR A 216 15.65 15.67 -1.04
CA THR A 216 15.51 14.46 -0.24
C THR A 216 14.25 14.55 0.60
N ARG A 217 13.74 13.41 1.08
CA ARG A 217 12.62 13.43 2.03
C ARG A 217 12.93 14.26 3.27
N ASN A 218 14.14 14.14 3.82
CA ASN A 218 14.51 14.91 5.01
C ASN A 218 14.57 16.41 4.74
N SER A 219 15.08 16.86 3.59
CA SER A 219 15.07 18.29 3.25
C SER A 219 13.65 18.80 3.02
N PHE A 220 12.76 17.99 2.43
CA PHE A 220 11.34 18.32 2.31
C PHE A 220 10.68 18.49 3.69
N TYR A 221 10.94 17.55 4.61
CA TYR A 221 10.41 17.59 5.96
C TYR A 221 10.85 18.85 6.71
N GLN A 222 12.15 19.19 6.64
CA GLN A 222 12.71 20.40 7.25
C GLN A 222 12.04 21.67 6.74
N GLU A 223 11.81 21.74 5.43
CA GLU A 223 11.21 22.92 4.81
C GLU A 223 9.73 23.06 5.16
N PHE A 224 8.96 21.97 5.04
CA PHE A 224 7.49 22.07 5.01
C PHE A 224 6.76 21.48 6.21
N LEU A 225 7.33 20.49 6.91
CA LEU A 225 6.56 19.65 7.83
C LEU A 225 6.94 19.81 9.30
N VAL A 226 8.23 19.90 9.62
CA VAL A 226 8.71 19.87 11.02
C VAL A 226 9.02 21.26 11.55
N GLU A 227 8.94 21.41 12.88
CA GLU A 227 9.24 22.68 13.55
C GLU A 227 10.66 23.17 13.19
N PRO A 228 10.86 24.45 12.87
CA PRO A 228 12.18 24.98 12.50
C PRO A 228 13.25 24.66 13.54
N GLY A 229 14.41 24.18 13.08
CA GLY A 229 15.53 23.80 13.94
C GLY A 229 15.44 22.42 14.60
N THR A 230 14.37 21.64 14.33
CA THR A 230 14.26 20.25 14.79
C THR A 230 14.75 19.25 13.75
N ASN A 231 15.08 18.03 14.19
CA ASN A 231 15.47 16.95 13.29
C ASN A 231 14.21 16.21 12.79
N PRO A 232 14.03 15.99 11.47
CA PRO A 232 12.94 15.17 10.94
C PRO A 232 12.80 13.79 11.60
N ALA A 233 13.89 13.21 12.09
CA ALA A 233 13.89 11.94 12.81
C ALA A 233 13.20 12.00 14.19
N ASP A 234 12.99 13.19 14.76
CA ASP A 234 12.27 13.35 16.03
C ASP A 234 10.74 13.39 15.85
N GLY A 235 10.25 13.69 14.63
CA GLY A 235 8.82 13.72 14.32
C GLY A 235 8.05 14.85 15.00
N ILE A 236 8.71 15.99 15.24
CA ILE A 236 8.08 17.18 15.85
C ILE A 236 7.49 18.05 14.73
N PHE A 237 6.23 17.82 14.41
CA PHE A 237 5.55 18.48 13.29
C PHE A 237 4.99 19.86 13.64
N ARG A 238 4.95 20.74 12.62
CA ARG A 238 4.23 22.01 12.68
C ARG A 238 2.73 21.77 12.79
N THR A 239 2.03 22.78 13.30
CA THR A 239 0.55 22.79 13.37
C THR A 239 -0.10 23.54 12.20
N ASP A 240 0.66 23.84 11.14
CA ASP A 240 0.15 24.50 9.95
C ASP A 240 -0.88 23.61 9.22
N PRO A 241 -1.84 24.20 8.46
CA PRO A 241 -2.74 23.42 7.62
C PRO A 241 -1.98 22.55 6.62
N LEU A 242 -2.53 21.37 6.32
CA LEU A 242 -2.04 20.41 5.33
C LEU A 242 -0.76 19.64 5.68
N VAL A 243 -0.20 19.80 6.89
CA VAL A 243 1.04 19.10 7.30
C VAL A 243 0.86 17.57 7.28
N ALA A 244 -0.29 17.06 7.74
CA ALA A 244 -0.55 15.62 7.76
C ALA A 244 -0.65 15.06 6.34
N GLU A 245 -1.40 15.75 5.49
CA GLU A 245 -1.72 15.39 4.12
C GLU A 245 -0.47 15.42 3.23
N LEU A 246 0.35 16.46 3.37
CA LEU A 246 1.64 16.57 2.67
C LEU A 246 2.62 15.48 3.11
N LYS A 247 2.67 15.16 4.41
CA LYS A 247 3.45 14.02 4.92
C LYS A 247 3.01 12.71 4.27
N GLN A 248 1.71 12.43 4.26
CA GLN A 248 1.16 11.22 3.67
C GLN A 248 1.52 11.07 2.19
N LEU A 249 1.41 12.14 1.39
CA LEU A 249 1.77 12.12 -0.04
C LEU A 249 3.25 11.88 -0.29
N VAL A 250 4.12 12.57 0.46
CA VAL A 250 5.56 12.45 0.28
C VAL A 250 6.08 11.10 0.76
N ASP A 251 5.53 10.59 1.85
CA ASP A 251 5.86 9.25 2.34
C ASP A 251 5.38 8.15 1.41
N LEU A 252 4.19 8.30 0.82
CA LEU A 252 3.70 7.39 -0.20
C LEU A 252 4.69 7.31 -1.35
N ARG A 253 5.10 8.45 -1.94
CA ARG A 253 6.08 8.44 -3.04
C ARG A 253 7.43 7.85 -2.61
N TYR A 254 7.94 8.24 -1.43
CA TYR A 254 9.21 7.71 -0.94
C TYR A 254 9.16 6.19 -0.80
N ASN A 255 8.09 5.66 -0.23
CA ASN A 255 7.94 4.24 0.03
C ASN A 255 7.51 3.42 -1.20
N THR A 256 7.04 4.04 -2.28
CA THR A 256 6.81 3.35 -3.57
C THR A 256 8.05 3.32 -4.46
N THR A 257 9.02 4.20 -4.21
CA THR A 257 10.19 4.39 -5.07
C THR A 257 11.08 3.14 -5.20
N LEU A 258 11.42 2.48 -4.10
CA LEU A 258 12.20 1.23 -4.16
C LEU A 258 11.43 0.11 -4.88
N PRO A 259 10.17 -0.21 -4.52
CA PRO A 259 9.43 -1.25 -5.23
C PRO A 259 9.35 -0.97 -6.74
N ASP A 260 9.09 0.28 -7.15
CA ASP A 260 9.10 0.67 -8.58
C ASP A 260 10.48 0.42 -9.23
N ALA A 261 11.57 0.79 -8.55
CA ALA A 261 12.92 0.63 -9.07
C ALA A 261 13.33 -0.84 -9.27
N VAL A 262 12.73 -1.77 -8.53
CA VAL A 262 12.96 -3.22 -8.65
C VAL A 262 11.81 -3.96 -9.34
N ASP A 263 10.88 -3.23 -9.96
CA ASP A 263 9.70 -3.79 -10.65
C ASP A 263 8.87 -4.73 -9.76
N ARG A 264 8.65 -4.35 -8.49
CA ARG A 264 7.90 -5.11 -7.50
C ARG A 264 6.93 -4.23 -6.74
N TYR A 265 6.16 -4.84 -5.84
CA TYR A 265 5.01 -4.19 -5.24
C TYR A 265 5.33 -3.52 -3.90
N PRO A 266 4.82 -2.31 -3.63
CA PRO A 266 4.77 -1.82 -2.26
C PRO A 266 3.73 -2.63 -1.48
N LEU A 267 4.07 -3.06 -0.26
CA LEU A 267 3.01 -3.45 0.68
C LEU A 267 2.60 -2.24 1.49
N THR A 268 1.58 -1.54 1.01
CA THR A 268 1.05 -0.35 1.66
C THR A 268 0.24 -0.72 2.90
N PRO A 269 0.55 -0.15 4.07
CA PRO A 269 -0.21 -0.38 5.29
C PRO A 269 -1.69 -0.06 5.13
N ALA A 270 -2.51 -0.68 5.98
CA ALA A 270 -3.95 -0.51 5.99
C ALA A 270 -4.38 0.98 6.13
N ASP A 271 -3.70 1.70 7.01
CA ASP A 271 -4.01 3.07 7.41
C ASP A 271 -3.06 4.10 6.77
N SER A 272 -2.68 3.85 5.52
CA SER A 272 -1.81 4.74 4.75
C SER A 272 -2.46 5.13 3.44
N LEU A 273 -2.15 6.35 3.00
CA LEU A 273 -2.60 6.89 1.72
C LEU A 273 -2.24 5.95 0.58
N ARG A 274 -3.19 5.77 -0.35
CA ARG A 274 -3.11 4.78 -1.43
C ARG A 274 -2.37 5.29 -2.64
N ARG A 275 -1.79 4.36 -3.41
CA ARG A 275 -0.99 4.67 -4.61
C ARG A 275 -1.76 5.54 -5.62
N THR A 276 -3.07 5.41 -5.68
CA THR A 276 -3.95 6.20 -6.54
C THR A 276 -3.87 7.70 -6.31
N ALA A 277 -3.53 8.14 -5.08
CA ALA A 277 -3.33 9.55 -4.75
C ALA A 277 -2.14 10.19 -5.49
N MET A 278 -1.20 9.38 -6.00
CA MET A 278 -0.09 9.87 -6.85
C MET A 278 -0.52 10.17 -8.29
N GLN A 279 -1.74 9.78 -8.69
CA GLN A 279 -2.33 10.06 -10.02
C GLN A 279 -1.47 9.61 -11.21
N GLU A 280 -0.66 8.57 -11.05
CA GLU A 280 0.31 8.09 -12.06
C GLU A 280 -0.36 7.69 -13.38
N TYR A 281 -1.58 7.15 -13.32
CA TYR A 281 -2.39 6.76 -14.48
C TYR A 281 -2.81 7.93 -15.40
N ARG A 282 -2.62 9.18 -14.94
CA ARG A 282 -2.94 10.38 -15.74
C ARG A 282 -1.75 10.92 -16.51
N ARG A 283 -0.55 10.37 -16.31
CA ARG A 283 0.63 10.77 -17.08
C ARG A 283 0.35 10.43 -18.56
N PRO A 284 0.27 11.42 -19.45
CA PRO A 284 0.13 11.14 -20.87
C PRO A 284 1.50 10.66 -21.35
N GLU A 285 1.71 9.35 -21.35
CA GLU A 285 2.72 8.78 -22.23
C GLU A 285 2.24 8.97 -23.68
N GLN A 286 3.16 9.35 -24.56
CA GLN A 286 2.88 9.51 -25.99
C GLN A 286 2.47 8.15 -26.56
N VAL A 287 1.17 7.86 -26.52
CA VAL A 287 0.57 6.62 -27.01
C VAL A 287 1.00 6.36 -28.46
N ARG A 288 1.94 5.42 -28.63
CA ARG A 288 2.31 4.86 -29.93
C ARG A 288 1.42 3.66 -30.21
N ARG A 289 0.24 3.93 -30.78
CA ARG A 289 -0.80 2.93 -31.11
C ARG A 289 -0.23 1.60 -31.65
N GLY A 290 -0.31 0.52 -30.87
CA GLY A 290 0.20 -0.82 -31.19
C GLY A 290 -0.21 -1.91 -30.18
N LEU A 291 0.09 -3.19 -30.47
CA LEU A 291 -0.20 -4.33 -29.56
C LEU A 291 0.59 -4.24 -28.23
N ASP A 292 1.69 -3.47 -28.25
CA ASP A 292 2.48 -3.09 -27.08
C ASP A 292 1.66 -2.27 -26.06
N ASP A 293 0.62 -1.52 -26.50
CA ASP A 293 -0.25 -0.71 -25.64
C ASP A 293 -1.06 -1.56 -24.65
N LEU A 294 -1.43 -2.79 -25.01
CA LEU A 294 -2.23 -3.67 -24.14
C LEU A 294 -1.36 -4.27 -23.02
N LEU A 295 -0.10 -4.59 -23.32
CA LEU A 295 0.88 -5.02 -22.33
C LEU A 295 1.27 -3.86 -21.41
N GLU A 296 1.41 -2.65 -21.93
CA GLU A 296 1.70 -1.43 -21.15
C GLU A 296 0.54 -1.06 -20.23
N VAL A 297 -0.71 -1.20 -20.68
CA VAL A 297 -1.91 -1.05 -19.83
C VAL A 297 -1.94 -2.10 -18.73
N VAL A 298 -1.69 -3.38 -19.05
CA VAL A 298 -1.65 -4.45 -18.04
C VAL A 298 -0.52 -4.22 -17.02
N GLN A 299 0.66 -3.78 -17.46
CA GLN A 299 1.77 -3.42 -16.58
C GLN A 299 1.40 -2.25 -15.66
N THR A 300 0.72 -1.23 -16.18
CA THR A 300 0.25 -0.08 -15.40
C THR A 300 -0.82 -0.47 -14.36
N LEU A 301 -1.67 -1.45 -14.69
CA LEU A 301 -2.75 -1.91 -13.82
C LEU A 301 -2.28 -2.86 -12.71
N ARG A 302 -1.23 -3.66 -12.93
CA ARG A 302 -0.75 -4.66 -11.95
C ARG A 302 -0.44 -4.09 -10.56
N PRO A 303 0.32 -2.98 -10.41
CA PRO A 303 0.57 -2.40 -9.10
C PRO A 303 -0.71 -1.91 -8.41
N GLN A 304 -1.70 -1.43 -9.19
CA GLN A 304 -2.99 -0.98 -8.66
C GLN A 304 -3.84 -2.17 -8.21
N VAL A 305 -3.95 -3.20 -9.05
CA VAL A 305 -4.63 -4.46 -8.72
C VAL A 305 -4.02 -5.11 -7.48
N PHE A 306 -2.69 -5.07 -7.34
CA PHE A 306 -2.02 -5.57 -6.15
C PHE A 306 -2.42 -4.78 -4.89
N ASP A 307 -2.35 -3.44 -4.91
CA ASP A 307 -2.75 -2.59 -3.76
C ASP A 307 -4.23 -2.83 -3.39
N LEU A 308 -5.11 -2.95 -4.39
CA LEU A 308 -6.54 -3.25 -4.20
C LEU A 308 -6.76 -4.65 -3.61
N ALA A 309 -6.08 -5.66 -4.13
CA ALA A 309 -6.18 -7.03 -3.66
C ALA A 309 -5.68 -7.20 -2.21
N GLN A 310 -4.84 -6.29 -1.70
CA GLN A 310 -4.40 -6.29 -0.30
C GLN A 310 -5.41 -5.65 0.67
N LEU A 311 -6.37 -4.85 0.18
CA LEU A 311 -7.37 -4.17 1.03
C LEU A 311 -8.21 -5.12 1.91
N PRO A 312 -8.76 -6.24 1.39
CA PRO A 312 -9.55 -7.18 2.18
C PRO A 312 -8.69 -8.14 3.02
N LEU A 313 -7.36 -8.04 2.94
CA LEU A 313 -6.44 -8.99 3.57
C LEU A 313 -5.86 -8.44 4.87
N ARG A 314 -6.76 -7.91 5.72
CA ARG A 314 -6.43 -7.36 7.05
C ARG A 314 -6.82 -8.37 8.11
N LEU A 315 -5.87 -9.23 8.47
CA LEU A 315 -5.99 -10.01 9.68
C LEU A 315 -5.60 -9.12 10.87
N ASP A 316 -6.35 -9.19 11.96
CA ASP A 316 -5.85 -8.70 13.24
C ASP A 316 -4.69 -9.60 13.65
N LEU A 317 -3.46 -9.13 13.42
CA LEU A 317 -2.25 -9.86 13.75
C LEU A 317 -1.85 -9.68 15.22
N THR A 318 -2.75 -9.17 16.07
CA THR A 318 -2.50 -9.02 17.50
C THR A 318 -2.22 -10.38 18.15
N GLY A 319 -1.02 -10.55 18.69
CA GLY A 319 -0.58 -11.80 19.31
C GLY A 319 0.06 -12.79 18.33
N LEU A 320 0.23 -12.41 17.06
CA LEU A 320 1.10 -13.14 16.14
C LEU A 320 2.56 -12.81 16.36
N GLU A 321 3.36 -13.79 16.02
CA GLU A 321 4.80 -13.86 16.23
C GLU A 321 5.43 -14.43 14.97
N LEU A 322 6.73 -14.22 14.75
CA LEU A 322 7.35 -14.55 13.48
C LEU A 322 7.27 -16.05 13.17
N HIS A 323 7.47 -16.90 14.18
CA HIS A 323 7.38 -18.34 14.02
C HIS A 323 5.98 -18.83 13.62
N HIS A 324 4.90 -18.18 14.07
CA HIS A 324 3.54 -18.50 13.62
C HIS A 324 3.37 -18.19 12.13
N VAL A 325 3.92 -17.07 11.65
CA VAL A 325 3.89 -16.71 10.23
C VAL A 325 4.71 -17.72 9.41
N ARG A 326 5.90 -18.11 9.90
CA ARG A 326 6.71 -19.16 9.25
C ARG A 326 5.95 -20.48 9.14
N GLN A 327 5.27 -20.90 10.20
CA GLN A 327 4.46 -22.12 10.22
C GLN A 327 3.30 -22.03 9.24
N ALA A 328 2.59 -20.91 9.18
CA ALA A 328 1.50 -20.70 8.23
C ALA A 328 1.99 -20.83 6.77
N ARG A 329 3.18 -20.31 6.46
CA ARG A 329 3.79 -20.45 5.12
C ARG A 329 4.12 -21.89 4.71
N GLN A 330 4.12 -22.84 5.65
CA GLN A 330 4.35 -24.27 5.36
C GLN A 330 3.05 -25.03 5.07
N THR A 331 1.90 -24.37 5.17
CA THR A 331 0.58 -24.99 4.98
C THR A 331 0.16 -25.02 3.52
N GLU A 332 -0.85 -25.83 3.18
CA GLU A 332 -1.43 -25.86 1.83
C GLU A 332 -2.23 -24.59 1.56
N GLU A 333 -2.94 -24.08 2.56
CA GLU A 333 -3.76 -22.87 2.50
C GLU A 333 -2.94 -21.65 2.08
N TRP A 334 -1.71 -21.53 2.60
CA TRP A 334 -0.82 -20.44 2.19
C TRP A 334 -0.38 -20.58 0.72
N ARG A 335 -0.06 -21.79 0.27
CA ARG A 335 0.34 -22.03 -1.13
C ARG A 335 -0.82 -21.74 -2.08
N ASP A 336 -2.02 -22.17 -1.72
CA ASP A 336 -3.25 -21.92 -2.48
C ASP A 336 -3.54 -20.41 -2.58
N TYR A 337 -3.38 -19.68 -1.47
CA TYR A 337 -3.52 -18.22 -1.45
C TYR A 337 -2.51 -17.54 -2.38
N VAL A 338 -1.22 -17.87 -2.29
CA VAL A 338 -0.18 -17.27 -3.14
C VAL A 338 -0.41 -17.61 -4.61
N ALA A 339 -0.79 -18.86 -4.93
CA ALA A 339 -1.10 -19.26 -6.30
C ALA A 339 -2.30 -18.48 -6.87
N ALA A 340 -3.35 -18.27 -6.06
CA ALA A 340 -4.49 -17.44 -6.45
C ALA A 340 -4.10 -15.98 -6.68
N LEU A 341 -3.20 -15.43 -5.86
CA LEU A 341 -2.70 -14.07 -6.01
C LEU A 341 -1.86 -13.92 -7.29
N GLN A 342 -0.96 -14.88 -7.56
CA GLN A 342 -0.19 -14.91 -8.80
C GLN A 342 -1.12 -14.97 -10.03
N ALA A 343 -2.13 -15.84 -10.00
CA ALA A 343 -3.09 -15.97 -11.08
C ALA A 343 -3.89 -14.67 -11.33
N LEU A 344 -4.19 -13.89 -10.28
CA LEU A 344 -4.81 -12.57 -10.41
C LEU A 344 -3.86 -11.54 -11.05
N LEU A 345 -2.58 -11.54 -10.67
CA LEU A 345 -1.59 -10.59 -11.19
C LEU A 345 -1.17 -10.90 -12.63
N ASP A 346 -1.18 -12.17 -13.01
CA ASP A 346 -0.89 -12.61 -14.37
C ASP A 346 -2.02 -12.21 -15.34
N GLU A 347 -3.27 -12.27 -14.89
CA GLU A 347 -4.48 -12.00 -15.69
C GLU A 347 -5.41 -10.99 -14.98
N PRO A 348 -4.99 -9.71 -14.85
CA PRO A 348 -5.72 -8.71 -14.08
C PRO A 348 -7.06 -8.29 -14.70
N LEU A 349 -7.35 -8.68 -15.94
CA LEU A 349 -8.62 -8.39 -16.60
C LEU A 349 -9.77 -9.28 -16.09
N ASP A 350 -9.45 -10.46 -15.56
CA ASP A 350 -10.41 -11.38 -14.92
C ASP A 350 -10.59 -11.06 -13.43
N PHE A 351 -10.38 -9.79 -13.03
CA PHE A 351 -10.28 -9.37 -11.64
C PHE A 351 -11.48 -9.83 -10.81
N VAL A 352 -12.70 -9.75 -11.35
CA VAL A 352 -13.93 -10.14 -10.66
C VAL A 352 -13.89 -11.61 -10.22
N ASP A 353 -13.68 -12.55 -11.14
CA ASP A 353 -13.70 -13.97 -10.83
C ASP A 353 -12.48 -14.40 -9.99
N ARG A 354 -11.32 -13.80 -10.25
CA ARG A 354 -10.07 -14.15 -9.58
C ARG A 354 -9.97 -13.55 -8.18
N SER A 355 -10.56 -12.37 -7.96
CA SER A 355 -10.60 -11.73 -6.63
C SER A 355 -11.43 -12.54 -5.63
N GLN A 356 -12.58 -13.10 -6.03
CA GLN A 356 -13.36 -13.99 -5.17
C GLN A 356 -12.57 -15.25 -4.77
N ARG A 357 -11.90 -15.90 -5.73
CA ARG A 357 -11.07 -17.07 -5.44
C ARG A 357 -9.91 -16.73 -4.50
N LEU A 358 -9.22 -15.63 -4.77
CA LEU A 358 -8.16 -15.13 -3.89
C LEU A 358 -8.67 -14.91 -2.47
N TYR A 359 -9.86 -14.31 -2.34
CA TYR A 359 -10.52 -14.09 -1.06
C TYR A 359 -10.81 -15.40 -0.33
N ASP A 360 -11.46 -16.37 -0.97
CA ASP A 360 -11.79 -17.66 -0.36
C ASP A 360 -10.53 -18.38 0.16
N ARG A 361 -9.42 -18.30 -0.59
CA ARG A 361 -8.12 -18.86 -0.17
C ARG A 361 -7.51 -18.10 1.00
N TYR A 362 -7.68 -16.79 1.04
CA TYR A 362 -7.21 -16.00 2.17
C TYR A 362 -8.00 -16.29 3.46
N VAL A 363 -9.32 -16.47 3.38
CA VAL A 363 -10.15 -16.85 4.52
C VAL A 363 -9.72 -18.23 5.06
N ALA A 364 -9.42 -19.18 4.17
CA ALA A 364 -8.87 -20.47 4.58
C ALA A 364 -7.52 -20.33 5.30
N LEU A 365 -6.61 -19.50 4.77
CA LEU A 365 -5.33 -19.19 5.42
C LEU A 365 -5.53 -18.53 6.79
N ALA A 366 -6.49 -17.61 6.91
CA ALA A 366 -6.84 -16.95 8.16
C ALA A 366 -7.34 -17.95 9.22
N GLY A 367 -8.22 -18.87 8.83
CA GLY A 367 -8.68 -19.96 9.69
C GLY A 367 -7.54 -20.83 10.17
N ARG A 368 -6.64 -21.22 9.25
CA ARG A 368 -5.45 -22.01 9.58
C ARG A 368 -4.48 -21.27 10.51
N LEU A 369 -4.32 -19.97 10.33
CA LEU A 369 -3.50 -19.13 11.20
C LEU A 369 -4.08 -19.06 12.61
N ALA A 370 -5.41 -18.99 12.75
CA ALA A 370 -6.07 -19.00 14.06
C ALA A 370 -5.85 -20.33 14.80
N GLU A 371 -5.85 -21.47 14.10
CA GLU A 371 -5.50 -22.77 14.67
C GLU A 371 -4.04 -22.83 15.16
N ILE A 372 -3.10 -22.28 14.37
CA ILE A 372 -1.67 -22.23 14.71
C ILE A 372 -1.43 -21.46 16.01
N VAL A 373 -2.14 -20.36 16.22
CA VAL A 373 -1.96 -19.49 17.40
C VAL A 373 -2.68 -20.05 18.65
N GLY A 374 -3.62 -20.97 18.47
CA GLY A 374 -4.31 -21.72 19.52
C GLY A 374 -5.53 -21.04 20.13
N GLU A 375 -6.44 -21.83 20.72
CA GLU A 375 -7.77 -21.44 21.21
C GLU A 375 -7.76 -20.22 22.16
N ARG A 376 -6.75 -20.09 23.05
CA ARG A 376 -6.65 -18.96 24.01
C ARG A 376 -6.44 -17.59 23.36
N ARG A 377 -6.11 -17.55 22.07
CA ARG A 377 -5.89 -16.31 21.29
C ARG A 377 -6.90 -16.18 20.13
N GLN A 378 -7.68 -17.22 19.83
CA GLN A 378 -8.77 -17.20 18.86
C GLN A 378 -9.84 -16.16 19.18
N GLU A 379 -10.18 -15.97 20.48
CA GLU A 379 -11.14 -14.95 20.93
C GLU A 379 -10.72 -13.50 20.60
N ARG A 380 -9.43 -13.28 20.29
CA ARG A 380 -8.92 -11.97 19.87
C ARG A 380 -8.81 -11.82 18.36
N MET A 381 -8.75 -12.93 17.62
CA MET A 381 -8.84 -12.94 16.17
C MET A 381 -10.31 -12.88 15.78
N ASN A 382 -10.93 -11.70 15.89
CA ASN A 382 -12.25 -11.50 15.29
C ASN A 382 -12.12 -11.82 13.80
N VAL A 383 -12.76 -12.90 13.34
CA VAL A 383 -12.84 -13.25 11.93
C VAL A 383 -13.63 -12.13 11.25
N TRP A 384 -12.91 -11.17 10.71
CA TRP A 384 -13.46 -10.12 9.87
C TRP A 384 -13.94 -10.77 8.58
N ASP A 385 -15.20 -10.53 8.23
CA ASP A 385 -15.83 -11.06 7.03
C ASP A 385 -16.19 -9.88 6.10
N PRO A 386 -15.26 -9.47 5.23
CA PRO A 386 -15.47 -8.37 4.30
C PRO A 386 -16.35 -8.76 3.10
N ALA A 387 -16.99 -7.75 2.53
CA ALA A 387 -17.63 -7.76 1.23
C ALA A 387 -16.84 -6.86 0.26
N ILE A 388 -16.65 -7.34 -0.97
CA ILE A 388 -16.05 -6.55 -2.05
C ILE A 388 -17.17 -5.84 -2.81
N ARG A 389 -17.05 -4.54 -3.07
CA ARG A 389 -17.99 -3.78 -3.89
C ARG A 389 -17.25 -3.11 -5.05
N VAL A 390 -17.64 -3.43 -6.27
CA VAL A 390 -17.15 -2.81 -7.50
C VAL A 390 -18.24 -1.90 -8.05
N THR A 391 -18.02 -0.59 -8.08
CA THR A 391 -19.02 0.40 -8.47
C THR A 391 -18.61 1.12 -9.75
N VAL A 392 -19.47 1.18 -10.76
CA VAL A 392 -19.28 2.03 -11.95
C VAL A 392 -20.20 3.23 -11.82
N GLU A 393 -19.63 4.44 -11.89
CA GLU A 393 -20.37 5.70 -11.85
C GLU A 393 -20.26 6.42 -13.21
N VAL A 394 -21.40 6.80 -13.79
CA VAL A 394 -21.49 7.60 -15.02
C VAL A 394 -22.54 8.68 -14.85
N SER A 395 -22.13 9.94 -14.71
CA SER A 395 -23.03 11.10 -14.71
C SER A 395 -24.23 10.96 -13.76
N GLY A 396 -23.99 10.47 -12.53
CA GLY A 396 -25.01 10.27 -11.50
C GLY A 396 -25.70 8.89 -11.54
N ALA A 397 -25.50 8.10 -12.59
CA ALA A 397 -25.90 6.69 -12.61
C ALA A 397 -24.83 5.82 -11.94
N VAL A 398 -25.25 4.92 -11.07
CA VAL A 398 -24.36 4.07 -10.26
C VAL A 398 -24.75 2.60 -10.45
N LEU A 399 -23.74 1.75 -10.63
CA LEU A 399 -23.88 0.32 -10.84
C LEU A 399 -22.87 -0.38 -9.95
N SER A 400 -23.32 -1.08 -8.92
CA SER A 400 -22.46 -1.77 -7.98
C SER A 400 -22.63 -3.28 -8.10
N VAL A 401 -21.52 -4.00 -8.19
CA VAL A 401 -21.45 -5.45 -8.02
C VAL A 401 -20.90 -5.72 -6.63
N VAL A 402 -21.67 -6.39 -5.78
CA VAL A 402 -21.28 -6.72 -4.40
C VAL A 402 -20.99 -8.21 -4.29
N PHE A 403 -19.83 -8.56 -3.75
CA PHE A 403 -19.37 -9.92 -3.49
C PHE A 403 -19.21 -10.10 -1.98
N ASP A 404 -20.20 -10.71 -1.35
CA ASP A 404 -20.23 -11.01 0.10
C ASP A 404 -20.57 -12.48 0.35
N GLY A 405 -20.20 -13.36 -0.58
CA GLY A 405 -20.62 -14.77 -0.62
C GLY A 405 -21.88 -15.01 -1.45
N HIS A 406 -22.70 -13.98 -1.72
CA HIS A 406 -23.81 -14.04 -2.66
C HIS A 406 -23.73 -12.87 -3.66
N PRO A 407 -22.98 -13.02 -4.76
CA PRO A 407 -22.75 -11.93 -5.69
C PRO A 407 -24.07 -11.34 -6.21
N ARG A 408 -24.23 -10.02 -6.09
CA ARG A 408 -25.46 -9.31 -6.52
C ARG A 408 -25.16 -8.02 -7.26
N LEU A 409 -26.14 -7.57 -8.04
CA LEU A 409 -26.10 -6.31 -8.78
C LEU A 409 -27.03 -5.28 -8.12
N GLU A 410 -26.49 -4.14 -7.76
CA GLU A 410 -27.20 -2.96 -7.27
C GLU A 410 -27.14 -1.89 -8.36
N VAL A 411 -28.28 -1.43 -8.86
CA VAL A 411 -28.36 -0.36 -9.88
C VAL A 411 -29.11 0.82 -9.30
N VAL A 412 -28.52 2.01 -9.35
CA VAL A 412 -29.12 3.25 -8.84
C VAL A 412 -29.08 4.31 -9.94
N GLY A 413 -30.25 4.78 -10.34
CA GLY A 413 -30.41 5.84 -11.34
C GLY A 413 -30.19 5.39 -12.80
N GLU A 414 -30.42 6.32 -13.72
CA GLU A 414 -30.16 6.16 -15.15
C GLU A 414 -29.31 7.33 -15.67
N VAL A 415 -28.51 7.10 -16.71
CA VAL A 415 -27.72 8.17 -17.33
C VAL A 415 -28.67 9.21 -17.93
N PRO A 416 -28.60 10.50 -17.54
CA PRO A 416 -29.53 11.52 -18.00
C PRO A 416 -29.56 11.63 -19.53
N THR A 417 -30.75 11.81 -20.10
CA THR A 417 -31.00 11.83 -21.56
C THR A 417 -30.15 12.85 -22.32
N GLU A 418 -29.72 13.93 -21.65
CA GLU A 418 -28.88 14.99 -22.19
C GLU A 418 -27.41 14.57 -22.41
N VAL A 419 -26.95 13.53 -21.71
CA VAL A 419 -25.56 12.99 -21.78
C VAL A 419 -25.49 11.72 -22.64
N VAL A 420 -26.62 11.09 -22.94
CA VAL A 420 -26.74 9.81 -23.67
C VAL A 420 -25.96 9.79 -25.00
N ALA A 421 -25.93 10.90 -25.74
CA ALA A 421 -25.26 11.01 -27.05
C ALA A 421 -23.86 11.65 -27.01
N ARG A 422 -23.33 11.98 -25.83
CA ARG A 422 -22.02 12.63 -25.65
C ARG A 422 -21.02 11.67 -25.02
N ALA A 423 -19.74 11.96 -25.24
CA ALA A 423 -18.68 11.27 -24.52
C ALA A 423 -18.71 11.68 -23.04
N ALA A 424 -18.73 10.70 -22.14
CA ALA A 424 -18.70 10.91 -20.69
C ALA A 424 -17.61 10.05 -20.06
N THR A 425 -17.12 10.44 -18.89
CA THR A 425 -16.15 9.65 -18.15
C THR A 425 -16.89 8.75 -17.17
N ALA A 426 -16.79 7.44 -17.35
CA ALA A 426 -17.15 6.44 -16.36
C ALA A 426 -16.04 6.31 -15.34
N VAL A 427 -16.40 6.21 -14.06
CA VAL A 427 -15.45 5.97 -12.98
C VAL A 427 -15.74 4.59 -12.40
N LEU A 428 -14.80 3.67 -12.54
CA LEU A 428 -14.82 2.40 -11.83
C LEU A 428 -14.22 2.63 -10.45
N ARG A 429 -14.98 2.31 -9.41
CA ARG A 429 -14.60 2.35 -8.00
C ARG A 429 -14.55 0.94 -7.43
N PHE A 430 -13.60 0.70 -6.55
CA PHE A 430 -13.49 -0.54 -5.78
C PHE A 430 -13.46 -0.21 -4.31
N ALA A 431 -14.31 -0.87 -3.53
CA ALA A 431 -14.36 -0.75 -2.09
C ALA A 431 -14.37 -2.14 -1.47
N VAL A 432 -13.73 -2.27 -0.31
CA VAL A 432 -13.95 -3.40 0.59
C VAL A 432 -14.71 -2.85 1.78
N VAL A 433 -15.86 -3.42 2.06
CA VAL A 433 -16.73 -3.01 3.18
C VAL A 433 -16.84 -4.16 4.16
N GLY A 434 -16.78 -3.92 5.47
CA GLY A 434 -17.19 -4.95 6.42
C GLY A 434 -18.68 -5.30 6.24
N ARG A 435 -19.10 -6.54 6.58
CA ARG A 435 -20.53 -6.91 6.66
C ARG A 435 -21.34 -6.08 7.68
N ASP A 436 -20.67 -5.31 8.55
CA ASP A 436 -21.31 -4.44 9.52
C ASP A 436 -21.66 -3.08 8.89
N GLU A 437 -22.92 -2.92 8.46
CA GLU A 437 -23.44 -1.78 7.69
C GLU A 437 -23.13 -0.41 8.32
N ARG A 438 -23.04 -0.33 9.65
CA ARG A 438 -22.72 0.91 10.39
C ARG A 438 -21.27 1.38 10.21
N ARG A 439 -20.33 0.47 9.90
CA ARG A 439 -18.96 0.80 9.47
C ARG A 439 -18.86 0.96 7.96
N ALA A 440 -19.65 0.19 7.21
CA ALA A 440 -19.67 0.23 5.74
C ALA A 440 -19.95 1.64 5.18
N ALA A 441 -20.79 2.46 5.84
CA ALA A 441 -21.06 3.83 5.39
C ALA A 441 -19.84 4.77 5.46
N ARG A 442 -18.92 4.57 6.43
CA ARG A 442 -17.62 5.30 6.48
C ARG A 442 -16.56 4.68 5.57
N GLU A 443 -16.68 3.39 5.27
CA GLU A 443 -15.78 2.65 4.38
C GLU A 443 -16.17 2.82 2.89
N LEU A 444 -17.43 3.16 2.57
CA LEU A 444 -17.87 3.50 1.21
C LEU A 444 -17.33 4.84 0.71
N SER A 445 -17.08 5.81 1.61
CA SER A 445 -16.31 7.01 1.30
C SER A 445 -14.81 6.73 1.06
N THR A 446 -14.35 5.50 1.30
CA THR A 446 -12.96 5.05 1.02
C THR A 446 -12.83 4.20 -0.24
N GLY A 447 -13.90 4.08 -1.04
CA GLY A 447 -13.86 3.42 -2.34
C GLY A 447 -12.90 4.14 -3.31
N ILE A 448 -11.98 3.40 -3.90
CA ILE A 448 -10.89 3.93 -4.73
C ILE A 448 -11.35 3.98 -6.18
N ASP A 449 -11.21 5.12 -6.86
CA ASP A 449 -11.33 5.25 -8.32
C ASP A 449 -10.23 4.38 -8.99
N VAL A 450 -10.56 3.15 -9.36
CA VAL A 450 -9.68 2.18 -10.03
C VAL A 450 -9.34 2.61 -11.45
N MET A 451 -10.34 3.11 -12.16
CA MET A 451 -10.19 3.44 -13.58
C MET A 451 -11.19 4.52 -13.98
N ARG A 452 -10.75 5.43 -14.85
CA ARG A 452 -11.64 6.35 -15.54
C ARG A 452 -11.68 5.99 -17.03
N VAL A 453 -12.83 5.53 -17.50
CA VAL A 453 -13.04 5.14 -18.91
C VAL A 453 -13.81 6.24 -19.62
N ARG A 454 -13.27 6.76 -20.72
CA ARG A 454 -14.04 7.66 -21.57
C ARG A 454 -15.00 6.83 -22.44
N LEU A 455 -16.28 6.86 -22.08
CA LEU A 455 -17.35 6.34 -22.90
C LEU A 455 -17.56 7.27 -24.09
N GLN A 456 -17.69 6.71 -25.30
CA GLN A 456 -17.92 7.51 -26.51
C GLN A 456 -19.41 7.83 -26.65
N ARG A 457 -20.28 6.94 -26.16
CA ARG A 457 -21.74 7.08 -26.17
C ARG A 457 -22.29 6.63 -24.82
N ALA A 458 -22.21 7.51 -23.82
CA ALA A 458 -22.43 7.18 -22.42
C ALA A 458 -23.71 6.37 -22.14
N GLY A 459 -24.83 6.71 -22.81
CA GLY A 459 -26.10 6.02 -22.58
C GLY A 459 -26.28 4.70 -23.32
N GLU A 460 -25.60 4.49 -24.46
CA GLU A 460 -25.57 3.18 -25.15
C GLU A 460 -24.62 2.24 -24.40
N ASP A 461 -23.43 2.72 -24.07
CA ASP A 461 -22.38 1.97 -23.36
C ASP A 461 -22.85 1.54 -21.96
N TRP A 462 -23.57 2.41 -21.22
CA TRP A 462 -24.16 2.09 -19.91
C TRP A 462 -25.22 0.99 -19.98
N ARG A 463 -26.18 1.10 -20.90
CA ARG A 463 -27.24 0.09 -21.06
C ARG A 463 -26.68 -1.26 -21.47
N GLU A 464 -25.67 -1.26 -22.33
CA GLU A 464 -24.96 -2.48 -22.73
C GLU A 464 -24.21 -3.11 -21.55
N LEU A 465 -23.55 -2.31 -20.72
CA LEU A 465 -22.88 -2.79 -19.50
C LEU A 465 -23.88 -3.46 -18.53
N VAL A 466 -24.98 -2.77 -18.22
CA VAL A 466 -26.04 -3.32 -17.34
C VAL A 466 -26.64 -4.59 -17.94
N ARG A 467 -26.89 -4.63 -19.26
CA ARG A 467 -27.41 -5.82 -19.95
C ARG A 467 -26.47 -7.01 -19.82
N ARG A 468 -25.17 -6.82 -20.08
CA ARG A 468 -24.17 -7.90 -19.98
C ARG A 468 -24.03 -8.45 -18.57
N LEU A 469 -24.04 -7.58 -17.55
CA LEU A 469 -23.99 -8.02 -16.16
C LEU A 469 -25.23 -8.82 -15.74
N ARG A 470 -26.41 -8.46 -16.25
CA ARG A 470 -27.64 -9.26 -16.05
C ARG A 470 -27.54 -10.63 -16.73
N GLU A 471 -26.99 -10.68 -17.94
CA GLU A 471 -26.81 -11.94 -18.69
C GLU A 471 -25.81 -12.90 -18.02
N MET A 472 -24.89 -12.38 -17.21
CA MET A 472 -23.96 -13.18 -16.39
C MET A 472 -24.61 -13.78 -15.13
N GLY A 473 -25.90 -13.50 -14.87
CA GLY A 473 -26.67 -14.19 -13.83
C GLY A 473 -26.62 -13.58 -12.44
N PHE A 474 -26.15 -12.34 -12.27
CA PHE A 474 -26.22 -11.64 -10.99
C PHE A 474 -27.67 -11.23 -10.66
N PRO A 475 -28.25 -11.63 -9.51
CA PRO A 475 -29.57 -11.18 -9.07
C PRO A 475 -29.56 -9.66 -8.83
N ILE A 476 -30.63 -8.98 -9.25
CA ILE A 476 -30.78 -7.53 -9.12
C ILE A 476 -31.52 -7.20 -7.83
N THR A 477 -30.97 -6.28 -7.06
CA THR A 477 -31.65 -5.60 -5.95
C THR A 477 -31.84 -4.12 -6.32
N ASP A 478 -33.09 -3.67 -6.36
CA ASP A 478 -33.41 -2.25 -6.55
C ASP A 478 -33.03 -1.49 -5.26
N GLY A 479 -32.04 -0.60 -5.36
CA GLY A 479 -31.43 0.08 -4.21
C GLY A 479 -32.32 1.06 -3.44
N ASP A 480 -33.58 1.23 -3.85
CA ASP A 480 -34.54 2.15 -3.22
C ASP A 480 -35.32 1.55 -2.05
N ALA A 481 -35.37 0.22 -1.89
CA ALA A 481 -36.29 -0.41 -0.94
C ALA A 481 -35.84 -0.39 0.54
N ASP A 482 -34.56 -0.14 0.84
CA ASP A 482 -34.01 -0.18 2.21
C ASP A 482 -33.41 1.17 2.69
N ARG A 483 -33.55 2.25 1.91
CA ARG A 483 -32.90 3.54 2.20
C ARG A 483 -33.65 4.51 3.10
N ASP A 484 -34.88 4.20 3.52
CA ASP A 484 -35.65 5.05 4.45
C ASP A 484 -35.03 5.15 5.87
N GLY A 485 -33.94 4.42 6.13
CA GLY A 485 -33.14 4.51 7.36
C GLY A 485 -31.73 5.11 7.23
N GLU A 486 -31.25 5.48 6.03
CA GLU A 486 -29.88 5.96 5.82
C GLU A 486 -29.78 7.50 5.74
N PRO A 487 -28.75 8.13 6.36
CA PRO A 487 -28.49 9.56 6.20
C PRO A 487 -27.99 9.84 4.77
N ASN A 488 -28.80 10.58 4.01
CA ASN A 488 -28.52 10.98 2.64
C ASN A 488 -27.30 11.93 2.55
N ILE A 489 -26.28 11.54 1.79
CA ILE A 489 -24.99 12.24 1.64
C ILE A 489 -25.13 13.53 0.82
N ASP A 490 -26.23 13.72 0.08
CA ASP A 490 -26.45 14.90 -0.78
C ASP A 490 -27.40 15.95 -0.18
N ARG A 491 -27.85 15.80 1.08
CA ARG A 491 -28.58 16.90 1.76
C ARG A 491 -27.59 17.88 2.35
N ALA A 492 -27.54 19.09 1.79
CA ALA A 492 -26.92 20.23 2.46
C ALA A 492 -27.50 20.34 3.87
N GLN A 493 -26.65 20.26 4.90
CA GLN A 493 -27.06 20.58 6.27
C GLN A 493 -27.33 22.07 6.34
N GLY A 494 -28.59 22.44 6.12
CA GLY A 494 -29.08 23.80 6.23
C GLY A 494 -30.58 23.77 6.46
N GLU A 495 -30.98 24.36 7.58
CA GLU A 495 -32.36 24.73 7.92
C GLU A 495 -33.27 23.55 8.33
N ASP A 496 -33.04 23.02 9.54
CA ASP A 496 -34.13 22.64 10.43
C ASP A 496 -33.64 22.79 11.88
N GLY A 497 -33.90 23.98 12.40
CA GLY A 497 -33.71 24.37 13.80
C GLY A 497 -34.70 25.48 14.09
N ASP A 498 -35.99 25.13 14.04
CA ASP A 498 -37.10 25.98 14.44
C ASP A 498 -37.39 25.73 15.94
N GLN A 499 -37.64 26.83 16.68
CA GLN A 499 -38.17 26.95 18.06
C GLN A 499 -37.18 27.06 19.23
#